data_AF-A0A7R8D4F9-F1
#
_entry.id   AF-A0A7R8D4F9-F1
#
_cell.length_a   1.000
_cell.length_b   1.000
_cell.length_c   1.000
_cell.angle_alpha   90.00
_cell.angle_beta   90.00
_cell.angle_gamma   90.00
#
_symmetry.space_group_name_H-M   'P 1'
#
loop_
_entity.id
_entity.type
_entity.pdbx_description
1 polymer ?
#
loop_
_entity_poly.entity_id
_entity_poly.type
_entity_poly.pdbx_seq_one_letter_code
_entity_poly.pdbx_strand_id
1 'polypeptide(L)'
;MVIRMKKSYVDTKAEFRRLKTILPSIRRKDNVSKLDIILEAIKYIDDLQDQLMDRLSERRHVVSLLSLGAEVRMEENGDGVNSRGCSSSEDEEEEVEDLPNSL
;
A
#
# COMPACT_ATOMS: atom_id res chain seq x y z
N MET A 1 10.73 -49.63 14.25
CA MET A 1 10.16 -48.89 13.10
C MET A 1 10.94 -47.58 12.97
N VAL A 2 11.71 -47.39 11.90
CA VAL A 2 12.57 -46.20 11.74
C VAL A 2 11.85 -45.21 10.83
N ILE A 3 11.39 -44.10 11.40
CA ILE A 3 10.73 -43.02 10.65
C ILE A 3 11.82 -42.22 9.95
N ARG A 4 11.99 -42.43 8.64
CA ARG A 4 12.87 -41.58 7.81
C ARG A 4 12.14 -40.27 7.53
N MET A 5 12.55 -39.19 8.20
CA MET A 5 12.16 -37.83 7.82
C MET A 5 12.77 -37.52 6.45
N LYS A 6 11.93 -37.41 5.41
CA LYS A 6 12.40 -36.93 4.11
C LYS A 6 12.68 -35.44 4.23
N LYS A 7 13.96 -35.05 4.12
CA LYS A 7 14.37 -33.67 3.94
C LYS A 7 13.81 -33.20 2.59
N SER A 8 12.77 -32.37 2.60
CA SER A 8 12.19 -31.81 1.37
C SER A 8 13.16 -30.76 0.84
N TYR A 9 14.04 -31.17 -0.07
CA TYR A 9 14.84 -30.21 -0.82
C TYR A 9 13.92 -29.44 -1.76
N VAL A 10 13.83 -28.13 -1.55
CA VAL A 10 13.17 -27.23 -2.49
C VAL A 10 14.01 -27.23 -3.76
N ASP A 11 13.43 -27.68 -4.87
CA ASP A 11 14.08 -27.56 -6.18
C ASP A 11 14.05 -26.09 -6.60
N THR A 12 15.12 -25.37 -6.28
CA THR A 12 15.27 -23.95 -6.62
C THR A 12 15.05 -23.68 -8.11
N LYS A 13 15.41 -24.62 -9.00
CA LYS A 13 15.18 -24.47 -10.45
C LYS A 13 13.70 -24.63 -10.80
N ALA A 14 12.95 -25.46 -10.09
CA ALA A 14 11.50 -25.51 -10.23
C ALA A 14 10.85 -24.22 -9.73
N GLU A 15 11.32 -23.66 -8.62
CA GLU A 15 10.78 -22.41 -8.08
C GLU A 15 11.05 -21.21 -9.01
N PHE A 16 12.24 -21.09 -9.61
CA PHE A 16 12.49 -20.04 -10.61
C PHE A 16 11.58 -20.17 -11.84
N ARG A 17 11.27 -21.41 -12.28
CA ARG A 17 10.34 -21.65 -13.37
C ARG A 17 8.93 -21.23 -12.98
N ARG A 18 8.47 -21.62 -11.79
CA ARG A 18 7.16 -21.24 -11.25
C ARG A 18 7.04 -19.74 -11.08
N LEU A 19 8.04 -19.09 -10.50
CA LEU A 19 8.11 -17.64 -10.34
C LEU A 19 8.03 -16.93 -11.70
N LYS A 20 8.80 -17.36 -12.71
CA LYS A 20 8.69 -16.79 -14.06
C LYS A 20 7.26 -16.86 -14.63
N THR A 21 6.50 -17.91 -14.34
CA THR A 21 5.13 -18.06 -14.89
C THR A 21 4.11 -17.07 -14.32
N ILE A 22 4.35 -16.52 -13.13
CA ILE A 22 3.43 -15.57 -12.49
C ILE A 22 3.75 -14.11 -12.84
N LEU A 23 4.96 -13.83 -13.33
CA LEU A 23 5.44 -12.47 -13.58
C LEU A 23 4.96 -11.95 -14.95
N PRO A 24 4.12 -10.88 -15.01
CA PRO A 24 3.42 -10.47 -16.23
C PRO A 24 4.34 -10.14 -17.40
N SER A 25 5.41 -9.39 -17.16
CA SER A 25 6.27 -8.85 -18.23
C SER A 25 7.24 -9.88 -18.80
N ILE A 26 7.58 -10.93 -18.03
CA ILE A 26 8.62 -11.89 -18.41
C ILE A 26 8.11 -13.32 -18.62
N ARG A 27 6.83 -13.62 -18.34
CA ARG A 27 6.24 -14.96 -18.52
C ARG A 27 6.47 -15.55 -19.91
N ARG A 28 6.36 -14.72 -20.95
CA ARG A 28 6.51 -15.12 -22.37
C ARG A 28 7.92 -14.95 -22.92
N LYS A 29 8.84 -14.38 -22.15
CA LYS A 29 10.18 -14.03 -22.62
C LYS A 29 11.11 -15.24 -22.47
N ASP A 30 11.82 -15.60 -23.52
CA ASP A 30 12.78 -16.70 -23.46
C ASP A 30 14.09 -16.25 -22.81
N ASN A 31 14.81 -17.19 -22.20
CA ASN A 31 16.17 -16.98 -21.68
C ASN A 31 16.33 -15.77 -20.74
N VAL A 32 15.43 -15.63 -19.77
CA VAL A 32 15.51 -14.58 -18.74
C VAL A 32 16.50 -14.99 -17.65
N SER A 33 17.37 -14.06 -17.25
CA SER A 33 18.35 -14.32 -16.19
C SER A 33 17.66 -14.49 -14.83
N LYS A 34 18.30 -15.21 -13.89
CA LYS A 34 17.78 -15.33 -12.52
C LYS A 34 17.63 -13.96 -11.85
N LEU A 35 18.55 -13.05 -12.13
CA LEU A 35 18.52 -11.69 -11.61
C LEU A 35 17.28 -10.95 -12.12
N ASP A 36 17.01 -10.98 -13.42
CA ASP A 36 15.83 -10.33 -14.00
C ASP A 36 14.52 -10.92 -13.47
N ILE A 37 14.48 -12.24 -13.21
CA ILE A 37 13.31 -12.87 -12.58
C ILE A 37 13.08 -12.29 -11.17
N ILE A 38 14.15 -12.09 -10.39
CA ILE A 38 14.04 -11.52 -9.03
C ILE A 38 13.63 -10.04 -9.10
N LEU A 39 14.25 -9.26 -9.98
CA LEU A 39 13.95 -7.83 -10.12
C LEU A 39 12.50 -7.60 -10.56
N GLU A 40 12.03 -8.38 -11.54
CA GLU A 40 10.62 -8.32 -11.96
C GLU A 40 9.68 -8.79 -10.85
N ALA A 41 10.09 -9.76 -10.02
CA ALA A 41 9.28 -10.20 -8.89
C ALA A 41 9.11 -9.13 -7.82
N ILE A 42 10.17 -8.41 -7.48
CA ILE A 42 10.13 -7.29 -6.54
C ILE A 42 9.18 -6.23 -7.09
N LYS A 43 9.41 -5.79 -8.33
CA LYS A 43 8.55 -4.81 -9.00
C LYS A 43 7.07 -5.22 -9.00
N TYR A 44 6.79 -6.48 -9.33
CA TYR A 44 5.40 -6.93 -9.38
C TYR A 44 4.74 -7.00 -8.00
N ILE A 45 5.50 -7.27 -6.93
CA ILE A 45 4.99 -7.17 -5.55
C ILE A 45 4.64 -5.73 -5.23
N ASP A 46 5.51 -4.77 -5.54
CA ASP A 46 5.28 -3.35 -5.29
C ASP A 46 4.04 -2.85 -6.06
N ASP A 47 3.95 -3.16 -7.36
CA ASP A 47 2.79 -2.82 -8.19
C ASP A 47 1.47 -3.38 -7.63
N LEU A 48 1.50 -4.59 -7.04
CA LEU A 48 0.33 -5.21 -6.42
C LEU A 48 -0.03 -4.56 -5.08
N GLN A 49 0.96 -4.13 -4.31
CA GLN A 49 0.75 -3.42 -3.05
C GLN A 49 0.12 -2.04 -3.31
N ASP A 50 0.63 -1.29 -4.28
CA ASP A 50 0.08 0.01 -4.67
C ASP A 50 -1.37 -0.13 -5.13
N GLN A 51 -1.66 -1.08 -6.02
CA GLN A 51 -3.03 -1.37 -6.47
C GLN A 51 -3.97 -1.76 -5.32
N LEU A 52 -3.46 -2.45 -4.29
CA LEU A 52 -4.25 -2.80 -3.12
C LEU A 52 -4.54 -1.56 -2.26
N MET A 53 -3.53 -0.72 -2.06
CA MET A 53 -3.64 0.51 -1.27
C MET A 53 -4.59 1.51 -1.92
N ASP A 54 -4.52 1.68 -3.23
CA ASP A 54 -5.44 2.54 -4.00
C ASP A 54 -6.89 2.08 -3.86
N ARG A 55 -7.15 0.78 -3.99
CA ARG A 55 -8.50 0.23 -3.81
C ARG A 55 -9.02 0.38 -2.39
N LEU A 56 -8.15 0.31 -1.40
CA LEU A 56 -8.51 0.51 0.00
C LEU A 56 -8.76 1.98 0.33
N SER A 57 -7.97 2.90 -0.24
CA SER A 57 -8.19 4.34 -0.08
C SER A 57 -9.53 4.73 -0.71
N GLU A 58 -9.77 4.36 -1.98
CA GLU A 58 -11.05 4.57 -2.66
C GLU A 58 -12.23 4.03 -1.85
N ARG A 59 -12.10 2.81 -1.30
CA ARG A 59 -13.15 2.21 -0.46
C ARG A 59 -13.36 2.97 0.85
N ARG A 60 -12.31 3.51 1.46
CA ARG A 60 -12.45 4.36 2.66
C ARG A 60 -13.07 5.70 2.32
N HIS A 61 -12.76 6.29 1.17
CA HIS A 61 -13.37 7.55 0.73
C HIS A 61 -14.87 7.39 0.50
N VAL A 62 -15.34 6.32 -0.14
CA VAL A 62 -16.79 6.10 -0.33
C VAL A 62 -17.51 5.83 1.00
N VAL A 63 -16.91 5.08 1.92
CA VAL A 63 -17.51 4.85 3.26
C VAL A 63 -17.55 6.15 4.07
N SER A 64 -16.49 6.96 4.01
CA SER A 64 -16.44 8.26 4.67
C SER A 64 -17.48 9.24 4.12
N LEU A 65 -17.61 9.35 2.79
CA LEU A 65 -18.62 10.19 2.14
C LEU A 65 -20.05 9.74 2.45
N LEU A 66 -20.33 8.43 2.44
CA LEU A 66 -21.64 7.89 2.83
C LEU A 66 -21.94 8.12 4.32
N SER A 67 -20.91 8.16 5.17
CA SER A 67 -21.06 8.47 6.60
C SER A 67 -21.27 9.97 6.87
N LEU A 68 -20.70 10.86 6.06
CA LEU A 68 -20.97 12.31 6.10
C LEU A 68 -22.36 12.65 5.52
N GLY A 69 -22.90 11.83 4.62
CA GLY A 69 -24.24 11.99 4.06
C GLY A 69 -25.40 11.69 5.03
N ALA A 70 -25.12 11.36 6.28
CA ALA A 70 -26.13 10.92 7.26
C ALA A 70 -26.68 12.02 8.19
N GLU A 71 -26.27 13.29 8.05
CA GLU A 71 -26.94 14.42 8.73
C GLU A 71 -27.17 15.61 7.78
N VAL A 72 -28.21 15.51 6.95
CA VAL A 72 -28.98 16.70 6.56
C VAL A 72 -30.46 16.37 6.75
N ARG A 73 -30.93 16.55 7.98
CA ARG A 73 -32.34 16.75 8.25
C ARG A 73 -32.47 18.14 8.88
N MET A 74 -32.73 19.12 8.02
CA MET A 74 -33.23 20.43 8.45
C MET A 74 -34.59 20.20 9.13
N GLU A 75 -34.69 20.53 10.42
CA GLU A 75 -35.91 21.02 11.06
C GLU A 75 -35.50 22.19 11.94
N GLU A 76 -36.17 23.31 11.72
CA GLU A 76 -35.97 24.63 12.29
C GLU A 76 -36.66 24.73 13.67
N ASN A 77 -36.17 25.66 14.51
CA ASN A 77 -36.74 26.17 15.77
C ASN A 77 -36.42 25.46 17.11
N GLY A 78 -35.67 26.18 17.95
CA GLY A 78 -35.66 26.00 19.41
C GLY A 78 -34.41 26.54 20.09
N ASP A 79 -34.53 27.70 20.74
CA ASP A 79 -33.54 28.35 21.61
C ASP A 79 -32.80 27.38 22.56
N GLY A 80 -31.48 27.55 22.68
CA GLY A 80 -30.67 26.76 23.59
C GLY A 80 -29.21 27.18 23.62
N VAL A 81 -28.95 28.29 24.30
CA VAL A 81 -27.59 28.79 24.62
C VAL A 81 -26.83 27.75 25.43
N ASN A 82 -25.69 27.24 24.95
CA ASN A 82 -24.49 27.16 25.78
C ASN A 82 -23.18 27.03 25.00
N SER A 83 -22.33 28.00 25.27
CA SER A 83 -20.94 28.17 24.88
C SER A 83 -20.04 26.97 25.21
N ARG A 84 -19.18 26.60 24.25
CA ARG A 84 -17.72 26.49 24.46
C ARG A 84 -17.05 26.26 23.11
N GLY A 85 -16.44 27.32 22.60
CA GLY A 85 -15.54 27.24 21.47
C GLY A 85 -14.24 26.52 21.83
N CYS A 86 -13.54 26.09 20.80
CA CYS A 86 -12.09 26.28 20.70
C CYS A 86 -11.73 26.28 19.21
N SER A 87 -11.22 27.42 18.76
CA SER A 87 -10.69 27.64 17.41
C SER A 87 -9.17 27.54 17.44
N SER A 88 -8.63 27.33 16.24
CA SER A 88 -7.27 27.61 15.79
C SER A 88 -6.25 26.50 16.05
N SER A 89 -5.34 26.19 15.14
CA SER A 89 -4.69 27.09 14.17
C SER A 89 -4.17 26.34 12.92
N GLU A 90 -4.25 27.01 11.78
CA GLU A 90 -3.37 26.82 10.61
C GLU A 90 -2.02 27.54 10.85
N ASP A 91 -1.11 27.44 9.88
CA ASP A 91 0.25 28.04 9.74
C ASP A 91 1.39 27.07 10.16
N GLU A 92 2.03 26.38 9.20
CA GLU A 92 3.16 26.81 8.33
C GLU A 92 4.42 27.07 9.15
N GLU A 93 5.51 26.29 8.95
CA GLU A 93 6.88 26.78 8.69
C GLU A 93 7.76 25.63 8.15
N GLU A 94 8.35 25.89 6.99
CA GLU A 94 9.31 25.09 6.25
C GLU A 94 10.72 25.37 6.81
N GLU A 95 11.37 24.39 7.44
CA GLU A 95 12.76 24.53 7.90
C GLU A 95 13.69 23.89 6.88
N VAL A 96 14.11 24.69 5.90
CA VAL A 96 15.30 24.46 5.07
C VAL A 96 16.42 25.30 5.64
N GLU A 97 17.49 24.69 6.14
CA GLU A 97 18.89 25.18 6.29
C GLU A 97 19.67 24.04 7.01
N ASP A 98 20.92 23.69 6.77
CA ASP A 98 21.91 23.97 5.73
C ASP A 98 22.97 22.86 5.93
N LEU A 99 23.28 22.08 4.88
CA LEU A 99 24.46 21.21 4.94
C LEU A 99 25.70 22.11 4.79
N PRO A 100 26.63 22.15 5.77
CA PRO A 100 27.90 22.80 5.53
C PRO A 100 28.70 21.97 4.52
N ASN A 101 28.75 22.46 3.27
CA ASN A 101 29.84 22.20 2.35
C ASN A 101 31.14 22.70 2.98
N SER A 102 32.17 21.84 3.07
CA SER A 102 33.63 22.08 3.13
C SER A 102 34.26 20.91 3.91
N LEU A 103 35.32 20.22 3.50
CA LEU A 103 36.34 20.45 2.47
C LEU A 103 37.04 19.10 2.20
#